data_AF-A0A6L3T8C5-F1
#
_entry.id   AF-A0A6L3T8C5-F1
#
_cell.length_a   1.000
_cell.length_b   1.000
_cell.length_c   1.000
_cell.angle_alpha   90.00
_cell.angle_beta   90.00
_cell.angle_gamma   90.00
#
_symmetry.space_group_name_H-M   'P 1'
#
loop_
_entity.id
_entity.type
_entity.pdbx_description
1 polymer ?
#
loop_
_entity_poly.entity_id
_entity_poly.type
_entity_poly.pdbx_seq_one_letter_code
_entity_poly.pdbx_strand_id
1 'polypeptide(L)'
;MAEDPKIYSLNFQASSNTHYKIVENWLYIDVRILDYYSPIPLVYFIKTNLTARQLAEATSFMFPDVGAIFARINTQDLDGVLGPGAWEWFYKDTSKMAPLNR
;
A
#
# COMPACT_ATOMS: atom_id res chain seq x y z
N MET A 1 1.74 -5.06 -23.15
CA MET A 1 2.79 -4.58 -22.23
C MET A 1 2.16 -4.52 -20.85
N ALA A 2 2.77 -5.10 -19.82
CA ALA A 2 2.23 -4.99 -18.46
C ALA A 2 2.28 -3.51 -18.04
N GLU A 3 1.20 -3.00 -17.46
CA GLU A 3 1.16 -1.64 -16.92
C GLU A 3 2.11 -1.57 -15.71
N ASP A 4 2.82 -0.45 -15.55
CA ASP A 4 3.68 -0.26 -14.39
C ASP A 4 2.85 -0.37 -13.09
N PRO A 5 3.41 -1.01 -12.03
CA PRO A 5 2.77 -1.09 -10.74
C PRO A 5 2.32 0.28 -10.21
N LYS A 6 1.11 0.32 -9.66
CA LYS A 6 0.49 1.50 -9.07
C LYS A 6 0.90 1.60 -7.61
N ILE A 7 1.10 2.83 -7.15
CA ILE A 7 1.39 3.13 -5.75
C ILE A 7 0.15 3.77 -5.13
N TYR A 8 -0.28 3.27 -3.98
CA TYR A 8 -1.37 3.84 -3.20
C TYR A 8 -0.93 4.15 -1.78
N SER A 9 -1.43 5.24 -1.20
CA SER A 9 -1.51 5.38 0.25
C SER A 9 -2.80 4.72 0.75
N LEU A 10 -2.66 3.89 1.77
CA LEU A 10 -3.75 3.36 2.57
C LEU A 10 -3.86 4.21 3.84
N ASN A 11 -4.99 4.88 3.98
CA ASN A 11 -5.32 5.72 5.12
C ASN A 11 -6.60 5.17 5.76
N PHE A 12 -6.60 5.01 7.07
CA PHE A 12 -7.75 4.51 7.80
C PHE A 12 -7.73 5.08 9.22
N GLN A 13 -8.90 5.17 9.83
CA GLN A 13 -8.99 5.65 11.21
C GLN A 13 -8.66 4.52 12.18
N ALA A 14 -7.86 4.84 13.18
CA ALA A 14 -7.65 3.99 14.34
C ALA A 14 -8.96 3.85 15.14
N SER A 15 -9.48 2.63 15.28
CA SER A 15 -10.57 2.29 16.19
C SER A 15 -10.17 1.11 17.07
N SER A 16 -10.94 0.85 18.13
CA SER A 16 -10.75 -0.33 18.98
C SER A 16 -10.85 -1.66 18.22
N ASN A 17 -11.46 -1.65 17.04
CA ASN A 17 -11.66 -2.82 16.17
C ASN A 17 -10.74 -2.81 14.93
N THR A 18 -9.86 -1.82 14.79
CA THR A 18 -8.93 -1.77 13.66
C THR A 18 -7.85 -2.82 13.85
N HIS A 19 -7.89 -3.86 13.01
CA HIS A 19 -6.98 -4.99 13.11
C HIS A 19 -5.64 -4.71 12.40
N TYR A 20 -4.77 -3.89 13.00
CA TYR A 20 -3.46 -3.55 12.41
C TYR A 20 -2.65 -4.77 11.95
N LYS A 21 -2.64 -5.82 12.79
CA LYS A 21 -1.97 -7.08 12.45
C LYS A 21 -2.59 -7.79 11.25
N ILE A 22 -3.90 -7.65 11.03
CA ILE A 22 -4.56 -8.23 9.85
C ILE A 22 -4.17 -7.45 8.59
N VAL A 23 -4.10 -6.11 8.68
CA VAL A 23 -3.63 -5.26 7.56
C VAL A 23 -2.18 -5.60 7.20
N GLU A 24 -1.29 -5.65 8.19
CA GLU A 24 0.12 -5.99 7.97
C GLU A 24 0.28 -7.42 7.44
N ASN A 25 -0.48 -8.38 7.98
CA ASN A 25 -0.46 -9.75 7.49
C ASN A 25 -0.97 -9.82 6.04
N TRP A 26 -2.05 -9.11 5.70
CA TRP A 26 -2.55 -9.05 4.32
C TRP A 26 -1.53 -8.44 3.36
N LEU A 27 -0.93 -7.30 3.73
CA LEU A 27 0.16 -6.67 2.97
C LEU A 27 1.35 -7.62 2.78
N TYR A 28 1.57 -8.53 3.73
CA TYR A 28 2.66 -9.49 3.71
C TYR A 28 2.36 -10.74 2.86
N ILE A 29 1.13 -11.25 2.84
CA ILE A 29 0.78 -12.55 2.21
C ILE A 29 0.09 -12.43 0.85
N ASP A 30 -0.55 -11.30 0.53
CA ASP A 30 -1.31 -11.18 -0.70
C ASP A 30 -0.37 -11.03 -1.90
N VAL A 31 -0.33 -12.05 -2.76
CA VAL A 31 0.55 -12.12 -3.94
C VAL A 31 0.32 -11.00 -4.95
N ARG A 32 -0.76 -10.22 -4.83
CA ARG A 32 -1.05 -9.07 -5.70
C ARG A 32 -0.38 -7.80 -5.17
N ILE A 33 0.14 -7.83 -3.96
CA ILE A 33 0.96 -6.80 -3.34
C ILE A 33 2.43 -7.11 -3.65
N LEU A 34 3.09 -6.20 -4.34
CA LEU A 34 4.47 -6.37 -4.79
C LEU A 34 5.46 -5.92 -3.73
N ASP A 35 5.12 -4.84 -3.02
CA ASP A 35 5.93 -4.26 -1.95
C ASP A 35 5.04 -3.33 -1.12
N TYR A 36 5.39 -3.10 0.15
CA TYR A 36 4.75 -2.09 0.97
C TYR A 36 5.76 -1.41 1.89
N TYR A 37 5.48 -0.17 2.26
CA TYR A 37 6.33 0.62 3.12
C TYR A 37 5.51 1.45 4.10
N SER A 38 5.95 1.50 5.36
CA SER A 38 5.27 2.26 6.43
C SER A 38 6.33 3.11 7.15
N PRO A 39 6.66 4.31 6.64
CA PRO A 39 7.70 5.15 7.25
C PRO A 39 7.25 5.81 8.54
N ILE A 40 5.95 5.98 8.74
CA ILE A 40 5.33 6.59 9.90
C ILE A 40 4.09 5.80 10.30
N PRO A 41 3.72 5.79 11.60
CA PRO A 41 2.58 5.01 12.07
C PRO A 41 1.30 5.32 11.28
N LEU A 42 0.58 4.27 10.91
CA LEU A 42 -0.73 4.32 10.24
C LEU A 42 -0.75 4.88 8.81
N VAL A 43 0.41 5.09 8.20
CA VAL A 43 0.52 5.46 6.78
C VAL A 43 1.23 4.34 6.05
N TYR A 44 0.47 3.59 5.26
CA TYR A 44 1.00 2.50 4.45
C TYR A 44 1.03 2.92 2.99
N PHE A 45 2.19 2.77 2.36
CA PHE A 45 2.34 2.87 0.92
C PHE A 45 2.40 1.46 0.33
N ILE A 46 1.65 1.24 -0.74
CA ILE A 46 1.41 -0.09 -1.31
C ILE A 46 1.74 -0.05 -2.80
N LYS A 47 2.64 -0.92 -3.26
CA LYS A 47 2.92 -1.19 -4.68
C LYS A 47 2.11 -2.40 -5.14
N THR A 48 1.26 -2.24 -6.14
CA THR A 48 0.37 -3.31 -6.61
C THR A 48 -0.10 -3.09 -8.05
N ASN A 49 -0.52 -4.16 -8.72
CA ASN A 49 -1.21 -4.08 -10.01
C ASN A 49 -2.73 -3.84 -9.85
N LEU A 50 -3.24 -3.83 -8.62
CA LEU A 50 -4.66 -3.60 -8.33
C LEU A 50 -5.07 -2.13 -8.52
N THR A 51 -6.35 -1.96 -8.84
CA THR A 51 -7.02 -0.65 -8.79
C THR A 51 -7.41 -0.29 -7.36
N ALA A 52 -7.64 0.99 -7.08
CA ALA A 52 -8.16 1.45 -5.78
C ALA A 52 -9.44 0.71 -5.36
N ARG A 53 -10.32 0.45 -6.32
CA ARG A 53 -11.57 -0.30 -6.10
C ARG A 53 -11.29 -1.74 -5.65
N GLN A 54 -10.39 -2.44 -6.34
CA GLN A 54 -10.03 -3.82 -5.97
C GLN A 54 -9.36 -3.88 -4.59
N LEU A 55 -8.55 -2.87 -4.23
CA LEU A 55 -7.98 -2.76 -2.88
C LEU A 55 -9.08 -2.56 -1.82
N ALA A 56 -10.03 -1.67 -2.07
CA ALA A 56 -11.16 -1.43 -1.16
C ALA A 56 -12.03 -2.69 -0.99
N GLU A 57 -12.33 -3.40 -2.08
CA GLU A 57 -13.08 -4.66 -2.03
C GLU A 57 -12.32 -5.72 -1.21
N ALA A 58 -11.01 -5.88 -1.45
CA ALA A 58 -10.17 -6.87 -0.77
C ALA A 58 -9.98 -6.61 0.74
N THR A 59 -10.10 -5.35 1.17
CA THR A 59 -9.84 -4.94 2.56
C THR A 59 -11.09 -4.55 3.34
N SER A 60 -12.27 -4.60 2.72
CA SER A 60 -13.55 -4.20 3.33
C SER A 60 -13.80 -4.85 4.71
N PHE A 61 -13.49 -6.13 4.88
CA PHE A 61 -13.66 -6.85 6.14
C PHE A 61 -12.67 -6.43 7.24
N MET A 62 -11.56 -5.77 6.88
CA MET A 62 -10.54 -5.32 7.83
C MET A 62 -10.92 -4.00 8.52
N PHE A 63 -11.83 -3.25 7.90
CA PHE A 63 -12.24 -1.90 8.35
C PHE A 63 -13.77 -1.76 8.47
N PRO A 64 -14.45 -2.63 9.24
CA PRO A 64 -15.92 -2.68 9.26
C PRO A 64 -16.59 -1.40 9.78
N ASP A 65 -15.94 -0.67 10.69
CA ASP A 65 -16.56 0.46 11.42
C ASP A 65 -16.09 1.84 10.92
N VAL A 66 -14.88 1.90 10.37
CA VAL A 66 -14.18 3.16 10.07
C VAL A 66 -13.88 3.37 8.59
N GLY A 67 -13.96 2.30 7.79
CA GLY A 67 -13.57 2.31 6.39
C GLY A 67 -12.07 2.59 6.17
N ALA A 68 -11.69 2.59 4.90
CA ALA A 68 -10.34 2.91 4.45
C ALA A 68 -10.38 3.67 3.14
N ILE A 69 -9.38 4.52 2.92
CA ILE A 69 -9.18 5.28 1.70
C ILE A 69 -7.89 4.81 1.05
N PHE A 70 -8.00 4.43 -0.23
CA PHE A 70 -6.86 4.17 -1.10
C PHE A 70 -6.70 5.34 -2.07
N ALA A 71 -5.67 6.15 -1.88
CA ALA A 71 -5.36 7.27 -2.77
C ALA A 71 -4.16 6.92 -3.65
N ARG A 72 -4.32 7.02 -4.97
CA ARG A 72 -3.22 6.76 -5.91
C ARG A 72 -2.19 7.89 -5.78
N ILE A 73 -0.93 7.50 -5.69
CA ILE A 73 0.21 8.42 -5.69
C ILE A 73 0.72 8.58 -7.11
N ASN A 74 0.84 9.82 -7.57
CA ASN A 74 1.57 10.16 -8.79
C ASN A 74 3.03 10.45 -8.44
N THR A 75 3.94 9.51 -8.75
CA THR A 75 5.36 9.67 -8.43
C THR A 75 6.06 10.79 -9.21
N GLN A 76 5.46 11.27 -10.31
CA GLN A 76 5.98 12.42 -11.07
C GLN A 76 5.66 13.76 -10.38
N ASP A 77 4.75 13.75 -9.40
CA ASP A 77 4.27 14.91 -8.66
C ASP A 77 4.18 14.55 -7.17
N LEU A 78 5.29 14.02 -6.64
CA LEU A 78 5.44 13.59 -5.25
C LEU A 78 6.67 14.27 -4.65
N ASP A 79 6.47 14.96 -3.52
CA ASP A 79 7.53 15.61 -2.76
C ASP A 79 7.20 15.59 -1.24
N GLY A 80 8.18 15.89 -0.38
CA GLY A 80 8.00 15.91 1.07
C GLY A 80 9.30 15.87 1.88
N VAL A 81 9.19 15.59 3.19
CA VAL A 81 10.31 15.59 4.15
C VAL A 81 10.61 14.20 4.71
N LEU A 82 10.39 13.16 3.91
CA LEU A 82 10.66 11.78 4.30
C LEU A 82 12.17 11.47 4.27
N GLY A 83 12.58 10.46 5.04
CA GLY A 83 13.97 9.98 5.03
C GLY A 83 14.38 9.37 3.69
N PRO A 84 15.69 9.25 3.40
CA PRO A 84 16.21 8.78 2.11
C PRO A 84 15.68 7.40 1.70
N GLY A 85 15.55 6.46 2.64
CA GLY A 85 15.00 5.13 2.37
C GLY A 85 13.55 5.13 1.85
N ALA A 86 12.76 6.15 2.19
CA ALA A 86 11.41 6.29 1.65
C ALA A 86 11.43 6.65 0.16
N TRP A 87 12.29 7.60 -0.21
CA TRP A 87 12.47 8.04 -1.59
C TRP A 87 13.03 6.91 -2.46
N GLU A 88 14.03 6.20 -1.94
CA GLU A 88 14.54 4.98 -2.57
C GLU A 88 13.42 3.96 -2.80
N TRP A 89 12.53 3.76 -1.83
CA TRP A 89 11.39 2.87 -2.00
C TRP A 89 10.43 3.35 -3.09
N PHE A 90 10.04 4.63 -3.13
CA PHE A 90 9.13 5.16 -4.16
C PHE A 90 9.68 5.00 -5.57
N TYR A 91 10.95 5.34 -5.78
CA TYR A 91 11.58 5.35 -7.10
C TYR A 91 12.26 4.03 -7.49
N LYS A 92 12.27 3.02 -6.61
CA LYS A 92 12.75 1.68 -6.93
C LYS A 92 11.99 1.11 -8.13
N ASP A 93 12.74 0.75 -9.18
CA ASP A 93 12.22 0.10 -10.38
C ASP A 93 11.43 -1.17 -10.01
N THR A 94 10.13 -1.12 -10.25
CA THR A 94 9.19 -2.20 -9.93
C THR A 94 8.95 -3.13 -11.10
N SER A 95 9.47 -2.83 -12.29
CA SER A 95 9.26 -3.65 -13.50
C SER A 95 9.84 -5.07 -13.37
N LYS A 96 10.74 -5.26 -12.41
CA LYS A 96 11.39 -6.54 -12.06
C LYS A 96 10.89 -7.15 -10.76
N MET A 97 9.91 -6.54 -10.09
CA MET A 97 9.36 -7.10 -8.86
C MET A 97 8.45 -8.28 -9.19
N ALA A 98 8.87 -9.48 -8.78
CA ALA A 98 7.93 -10.56 -8.56
C ALA A 98 7.06 -10.24 -7.32
N PRO A 99 5.86 -10.82 -7.21
CA PRO A 99 5.20 -10.95 -5.91
C PRO A 99 6.20 -11.37 -4.85
N LEU A 100 6.03 -10.93 -3.60
CA LEU A 100 6.87 -11.36 -2.49
C LEU A 100 6.86 -12.90 -2.43
N ASN A 101 7.88 -13.54 -3.02
CA ASN A 101 8.04 -14.99 -3.01
C ASN A 101 8.23 -15.39 -1.55
N ARG A 102 7.20 -16.00 -0.98
CA ARG A 102 7.12 -16.38 0.42
C ARG A 102 6.44 -17.73 0.54
#